data_AF-A0AAJ4Y666-F1
#
_entry.id   AF-A0AAJ4Y666-F1
#
_cell.length_a   1.000
_cell.length_b   1.000
_cell.length_c   1.000
_cell.angle_alpha   90.00
_cell.angle_beta   90.00
_cell.angle_gamma   90.00
#
_symmetry.space_group_name_H-M   'P 1'
#
loop_
_entity.id
_entity.type
_entity.pdbx_description
1 polymer ?
#
loop_
_entity_poly.entity_id
_entity_poly.type
_entity_poly.pdbx_seq_one_letter_code
_entity_poly.pdbx_strand_id
1 'polypeptide(L)'
;MGVHGAGGGQGGGGPDLRVSGQDLTKLADDLDDMQDHLDQQVKRMDAIVDRIEAGWRGPAATAYREFHRAATEDAVRIREVMKLLEQAVRLSRDGFSERDLDVLEQIRRIQVDIDSEVDRLSTPNPAAGANGESSPARSSLDSF
;
A
#
# COMPACT_ATOMS: atom_id res chain seq x y z
N MET A 1 -18.57 17.01 -65.65
CA MET A 1 -19.38 17.94 -64.83
C MET A 1 -20.43 17.11 -64.12
N GLY A 2 -20.61 17.10 -62.81
CA GLY A 2 -20.03 17.90 -61.74
C GLY A 2 -20.00 17.09 -60.45
N VAL A 3 -19.14 17.55 -59.56
CA VAL A 3 -18.78 16.97 -58.27
C VAL A 3 -19.91 17.13 -57.27
N HIS A 4 -20.10 16.16 -56.39
CA HIS A 4 -20.63 16.41 -55.06
C HIS A 4 -19.60 15.94 -54.04
N GLY A 5 -19.02 16.92 -53.37
CA GLY A 5 -18.23 16.73 -52.16
C GLY A 5 -18.96 17.31 -50.95
N ALA A 6 -18.36 16.98 -49.80
CA ALA A 6 -18.42 17.62 -48.49
C ALA A 6 -19.39 17.08 -47.43
N GLY A 7 -18.76 16.62 -46.32
CA GLY A 7 -19.30 16.63 -44.95
C GLY A 7 -19.51 15.22 -44.38
N GLY A 8 -18.83 14.77 -43.33
CA GLY A 8 -17.87 15.42 -42.45
C GLY A 8 -17.42 14.46 -41.34
N GLY A 9 -16.39 14.88 -40.59
CA GLY A 9 -16.05 14.30 -39.29
C GLY A 9 -14.96 13.25 -39.30
N GLN A 10 -13.71 13.69 -39.46
CA GLN A 10 -12.56 12.99 -38.89
C GLN A 10 -12.78 12.86 -37.37
N GLY A 11 -13.17 11.67 -36.91
CA GLY A 11 -12.97 11.25 -35.53
C GLY A 11 -11.53 10.77 -35.42
N GLY A 12 -10.67 11.57 -34.80
CA GLY A 12 -9.28 11.22 -34.56
C GLY A 12 -9.19 9.94 -33.73
N GLY A 13 -8.82 8.84 -34.39
CA GLY A 13 -8.45 7.59 -33.75
C GLY A 13 -7.16 7.79 -32.96
N GLY A 14 -7.30 8.18 -31.69
CA GLY A 14 -6.28 7.91 -30.70
C GLY A 14 -6.03 6.40 -30.63
N PRO A 15 -4.85 5.95 -30.17
CA PRO A 15 -4.49 4.54 -30.15
C PRO A 15 -5.57 3.75 -29.43
N ASP A 16 -6.23 2.89 -30.20
CA ASP A 16 -7.35 2.05 -29.80
C ASP A 16 -6.81 1.02 -28.80
N LEU A 17 -6.81 1.38 -27.52
CA LEU A 17 -6.57 0.43 -26.45
C LEU A 17 -7.66 -0.63 -26.61
N ARG A 18 -7.25 -1.87 -26.98
CA ARG A 18 -8.16 -3.02 -27.14
C ARG A 18 -8.66 -3.53 -25.78
N VAL A 19 -9.15 -2.64 -24.95
CA VAL A 19 -9.66 -2.91 -23.61
C VAL A 19 -10.97 -2.16 -23.50
N SER A 20 -12.04 -2.88 -23.18
CA SER A 20 -13.36 -2.25 -23.03
C SER A 20 -13.43 -1.48 -21.71
N GLY A 21 -14.31 -0.47 -21.62
CA GLY A 21 -14.57 0.21 -20.35
C GLY A 21 -15.06 -0.74 -19.23
N GLN A 22 -15.66 -1.88 -19.60
CA GLN A 22 -16.04 -2.94 -18.66
C GLN A 22 -14.80 -3.66 -18.09
N ASP A 23 -13.81 -3.95 -18.92
CA ASP A 23 -12.56 -4.57 -18.49
C ASP A 23 -11.77 -3.65 -17.56
N LEU A 24 -11.75 -2.34 -17.85
CA LEU A 24 -11.11 -1.35 -16.97
C LEU A 24 -11.85 -1.19 -15.64
N THR A 25 -13.19 -1.21 -15.66
CA THR A 25 -13.98 -1.19 -14.42
C THR A 25 -13.65 -2.40 -13.56
N LYS A 26 -13.65 -3.59 -14.17
CA LYS A 26 -13.28 -4.82 -13.47
C LYS A 26 -11.87 -4.77 -12.90
N LEU A 27 -10.89 -4.28 -13.66
CA LEU A 27 -9.52 -4.15 -13.17
C LEU A 27 -9.42 -3.19 -11.98
N ALA A 28 -10.16 -2.08 -11.99
CA ALA A 28 -10.20 -1.19 -10.84
C ALA A 28 -10.79 -1.89 -9.61
N ASP A 29 -11.88 -2.63 -9.78
CA ASP A 29 -12.51 -3.36 -8.67
C ASP A 29 -11.58 -4.50 -8.17
N ASP A 30 -10.88 -5.20 -9.06
CA ASP A 30 -9.87 -6.22 -8.69
C ASP A 30 -8.69 -5.59 -7.91
N LEU A 31 -8.30 -4.34 -8.22
CA LEU A 31 -7.28 -3.60 -7.48
C LEU A 31 -7.75 -3.17 -6.10
N ASP A 32 -9.03 -2.81 -5.95
CA ASP A 32 -9.66 -2.49 -4.65
C ASP A 32 -9.71 -3.75 -3.77
N ASP A 33 -10.19 -4.87 -4.31
CA ASP A 33 -10.24 -6.17 -3.61
C ASP A 33 -8.85 -6.63 -3.12
N MET A 34 -7.79 -6.39 -3.90
CA MET A 34 -6.43 -6.72 -3.49
C MET A 34 -5.91 -5.84 -2.35
N GLN A 35 -6.32 -4.58 -2.28
CA GLN A 35 -5.97 -3.70 -1.17
C GLN A 35 -6.57 -4.21 0.14
N ASP A 36 -7.84 -4.58 0.12
CA ASP A 36 -8.54 -5.17 1.26
C ASP A 36 -7.91 -6.51 1.68
N HIS A 37 -7.55 -7.33 0.70
CA HIS A 37 -6.88 -8.60 0.96
C HIS A 37 -5.53 -8.42 1.68
N LEU A 38 -4.71 -7.46 1.23
CA LEU A 38 -3.42 -7.17 1.85
C LEU A 38 -3.60 -6.68 3.30
N ASP A 39 -4.54 -5.77 3.54
CA ASP A 39 -4.86 -5.26 4.88
C ASP A 39 -5.30 -6.39 5.83
N GLN A 40 -6.17 -7.29 5.35
CA GLN A 40 -6.62 -8.42 6.14
C GLN A 40 -5.51 -9.44 6.44
N GLN A 41 -4.60 -9.66 5.49
CA GLN A 41 -3.47 -10.57 5.68
C GLN A 41 -2.46 -10.04 6.71
N VAL A 42 -2.18 -8.74 6.71
CA VAL A 42 -1.33 -8.09 7.72
C VAL A 42 -1.96 -8.22 9.11
N LYS A 43 -3.23 -7.85 9.27
CA LYS A 43 -3.96 -7.98 10.55
C LYS A 43 -4.00 -9.41 11.07
N ARG A 44 -4.13 -10.38 10.15
CA ARG A 44 -4.09 -11.80 10.50
C ARG A 44 -2.71 -12.23 10.99
N MET A 45 -1.64 -11.77 10.36
CA MET A 45 -0.27 -12.05 10.82
C MET A 45 -0.02 -11.45 12.20
N ASP A 46 -0.45 -10.22 12.44
CA ASP A 46 -0.34 -9.55 13.75
C ASP A 46 -1.10 -10.34 14.85
N ALA A 47 -2.34 -10.74 14.59
CA ALA A 47 -3.12 -11.56 15.54
C ALA A 47 -2.50 -12.94 15.82
N ILE A 48 -1.80 -13.53 14.84
CA ILE A 48 -1.05 -14.77 15.03
C ILE A 48 0.15 -14.52 15.95
N VAL A 49 0.85 -13.40 15.79
CA VAL A 49 1.95 -12.99 16.68
C VAL A 49 1.47 -12.87 18.11
N ASP A 50 0.41 -12.10 18.35
CA ASP A 50 -0.18 -11.92 19.69
C ASP A 50 -0.53 -13.25 20.36
N ARG A 51 -1.04 -14.21 19.58
CA ARG A 51 -1.41 -15.54 20.09
C ARG A 51 -0.19 -16.41 20.42
N ILE A 52 0.88 -16.33 19.63
CA ILE A 52 2.09 -17.16 19.79
C ILE A 52 3.01 -16.60 20.89
N GLU A 53 2.99 -15.29 21.13
CA GLU A 53 3.84 -14.61 22.12
C GLU A 53 3.57 -14.97 23.57
N ALA A 54 2.41 -15.55 23.86
CA ALA A 54 2.15 -16.17 25.16
C ALA A 54 3.20 -17.27 25.48
N GLY A 55 3.82 -17.89 24.46
CA GLY A 55 4.83 -18.95 24.61
C GLY A 55 6.26 -18.58 24.22
N TRP A 56 6.47 -17.54 23.40
CA TRP A 56 7.79 -17.16 22.89
C TRP A 56 8.20 -15.79 23.43
N ARG A 57 8.78 -15.74 24.63
CA ARG A 57 9.47 -14.55 25.14
C ARG A 57 10.97 -14.72 24.96
N GLY A 58 11.60 -13.86 24.16
CA GLY A 58 13.05 -13.89 23.95
C GLY A 58 13.49 -13.28 22.61
N PRO A 59 14.79 -13.39 22.25
CA PRO A 59 15.36 -12.77 21.05
C PRO A 59 14.64 -13.16 19.74
N ALA A 60 14.13 -14.40 19.65
CA ALA A 60 13.37 -14.86 18.48
C ALA A 60 12.05 -14.09 18.28
N ALA A 61 11.36 -13.72 19.37
CA ALA A 61 10.13 -12.94 19.29
C ALA A 61 10.42 -11.50 18.84
N THR A 62 11.49 -10.90 19.37
CA THR A 62 11.96 -9.58 18.92
C THR A 62 12.28 -9.57 17.42
N ALA A 63 13.06 -10.55 16.95
CA ALA A 63 13.40 -10.67 15.54
C ALA A 63 12.14 -10.86 14.67
N TYR A 64 11.18 -11.67 15.11
CA TYR A 64 9.93 -11.85 14.37
C TYR A 64 9.11 -10.54 14.28
N ARG A 65 8.97 -9.78 15.37
CA ARG A 65 8.28 -8.49 15.34
C ARG A 65 8.93 -7.51 14.37
N GLU A 66 10.26 -7.49 14.31
CA GLU A 66 10.99 -6.65 13.36
C GLU A 66 10.69 -7.05 11.91
N PHE A 67 10.71 -8.34 11.59
CA PHE A 67 10.31 -8.84 10.28
C PHE A 67 8.84 -8.53 9.95
N HIS A 68 7.92 -8.68 10.92
CA HIS A 68 6.51 -8.35 10.74
C HIS A 68 6.31 -6.86 10.44
N ARG A 69 7.00 -5.98 11.18
CA ARG A 69 6.95 -4.54 10.95
C ARG A 69 7.43 -4.18 9.55
N ALA A 70 8.55 -4.76 9.10
CA ALA A 70 9.06 -4.55 7.75
C ALA A 70 8.09 -5.06 6.68
N ALA A 71 7.50 -6.24 6.86
CA ALA A 71 6.49 -6.78 5.94
C ALA A 71 5.20 -5.94 5.92
N THR A 72 4.82 -5.37 7.06
CA THR A 72 3.70 -4.44 7.17
C THR A 72 3.98 -3.13 6.43
N GLU A 73 5.20 -2.60 6.54
CA GLU A 73 5.64 -1.41 5.79
C GLU A 73 5.54 -1.64 4.29
N ASP A 74 6.04 -2.78 3.80
CA ASP A 74 5.96 -3.16 2.40
C ASP A 74 4.49 -3.31 1.95
N ALA A 75 3.64 -3.94 2.75
CA ALA A 75 2.21 -4.10 2.45
C ALA A 75 1.49 -2.75 2.36
N VAL A 76 1.75 -1.82 3.28
CA VAL A 76 1.21 -0.45 3.24
C VAL A 76 1.67 0.25 1.97
N ARG A 77 2.97 0.18 1.63
CA ARG A 77 3.50 0.80 0.42
C ARG A 77 2.86 0.24 -0.85
N ILE A 78 2.71 -1.09 -0.95
CA ILE A 78 2.05 -1.75 -2.09
C ILE A 78 0.59 -1.28 -2.18
N ARG A 79 -0.14 -1.25 -1.07
CA ARG A 79 -1.53 -0.77 -1.02
C ARG A 79 -1.67 0.65 -1.55
N GLU A 80 -0.77 1.56 -1.17
CA GLU A 80 -0.82 2.95 -1.66
C GLU A 80 -0.52 3.06 -3.16
N VAL A 81 0.41 2.24 -3.68
CA VAL A 81 0.62 2.14 -5.13
C VAL A 81 -0.61 1.58 -5.84
N MET A 82 -1.27 0.57 -5.27
CA MET A 82 -2.50 0.00 -5.83
C MET A 82 -3.65 1.02 -5.87
N LYS A 83 -3.85 1.83 -4.83
CA LYS A 83 -4.82 2.95 -4.84
C LYS A 83 -4.60 3.91 -5.98
N LEU A 84 -3.34 4.26 -6.24
CA LEU A 84 -2.98 5.17 -7.34
C LEU A 84 -3.29 4.54 -8.70
N LEU A 85 -2.98 3.25 -8.86
CA LEU A 85 -3.26 2.50 -10.08
C LEU A 85 -4.77 2.34 -10.31
N GLU A 86 -5.53 2.01 -9.27
CA GLU A 86 -6.99 1.90 -9.32
C GLU A 86 -7.60 3.22 -9.82
N GLN A 87 -7.24 4.33 -9.19
CA GLN A 87 -7.75 5.64 -9.58
C GLN A 87 -7.37 5.99 -11.01
N ALA A 88 -6.14 5.70 -11.44
CA ALA A 88 -5.72 5.89 -12.83
C ALA A 88 -6.53 5.03 -13.81
N VAL A 89 -6.84 3.78 -13.46
CA VAL A 89 -7.67 2.89 -14.27
C VAL A 89 -9.12 3.40 -14.35
N ARG A 90 -9.70 3.86 -13.23
CA ARG A 90 -11.06 4.44 -13.21
C ARG A 90 -11.15 5.69 -14.08
N LEU A 91 -10.14 6.56 -14.02
CA LEU A 91 -10.04 7.76 -14.84
C LEU A 91 -9.78 7.44 -16.32
N SER A 92 -9.04 6.38 -16.61
CA SER A 92 -8.76 5.96 -17.98
C SER A 92 -9.99 5.35 -18.68
N ARG A 93 -11.07 5.00 -17.96
CA ARG A 93 -12.19 4.20 -18.47
C ARG A 93 -12.81 4.77 -19.75
N ASP A 94 -13.02 6.09 -19.76
CA ASP A 94 -13.72 6.79 -20.84
C ASP A 94 -12.75 7.60 -21.75
N GLY A 95 -11.43 7.40 -21.57
CA GLY A 95 -10.37 8.18 -22.19
C GLY A 95 -10.03 9.43 -21.35
N PHE A 96 -8.76 9.58 -20.97
CA PHE A 96 -8.30 10.65 -20.09
C PHE A 96 -8.71 12.05 -20.57
N SER A 97 -9.37 12.83 -19.72
CA SER A 97 -9.59 14.27 -19.89
C SER A 97 -8.52 15.10 -19.15
N GLU A 98 -8.39 16.39 -19.47
CA GLU A 98 -7.47 17.30 -18.75
C GLU A 98 -7.76 17.34 -17.24
N ARG A 99 -9.04 17.28 -16.83
CA ARG A 99 -9.42 17.23 -15.41
C ARG A 99 -8.94 15.95 -14.72
N ASP A 100 -8.87 14.84 -15.44
CA ASP A 100 -8.45 13.57 -14.87
C ASP A 100 -6.94 13.56 -14.58
N LEU A 101 -6.15 14.27 -15.39
CA LEU A 101 -4.72 14.44 -15.16
C LEU A 101 -4.44 15.31 -13.92
N ASP A 102 -5.22 16.37 -13.71
CA ASP A 102 -5.13 17.21 -12.50
C ASP A 102 -5.46 16.41 -11.23
N VAL A 103 -6.47 15.55 -11.30
CA VAL A 103 -6.84 14.64 -10.20
C VAL A 103 -5.70 13.66 -9.91
N LEU A 104 -5.07 13.07 -10.93
CA LEU A 104 -3.90 12.20 -10.74
C LEU A 104 -2.72 12.91 -10.08
N GLU A 105 -2.43 14.15 -10.47
CA GLU A 105 -1.41 14.96 -9.80
C GLU A 105 -1.77 15.20 -8.33
N GLN A 106 -3.03 15.50 -8.04
CA GLN A 106 -3.50 15.75 -6.68
C GLN A 106 -3.39 14.49 -5.81
N ILE A 107 -3.74 13.32 -6.34
CA ILE A 107 -3.61 12.05 -5.61
C ILE A 107 -2.14 11.71 -5.36
N ARG A 108 -1.23 11.93 -6.32
CA ARG A 108 0.23 11.73 -6.10
C ARG A 108 0.80 12.61 -4.99
N ARG A 109 0.17 13.76 -4.71
CA ARG A 109 0.58 14.66 -3.62
C ARG A 109 0.08 14.19 -2.26
N ILE A 110 -0.91 13.31 -2.21
CA ILE A 110 -1.36 12.69 -0.95
C ILE A 110 -0.26 11.71 -0.53
N GLN A 111 0.60 12.18 0.38
CA GLN A 111 1.58 11.34 1.05
C GLN A 111 0.89 10.63 2.20
N VAL A 112 0.93 9.30 2.19
CA VAL A 112 0.52 8.50 3.34
C VAL A 112 1.69 8.40 4.31
N ASP A 113 1.41 8.70 5.57
CA ASP A 113 2.34 8.46 6.67
C ASP A 113 2.43 6.95 6.92
N ILE A 114 3.44 6.33 6.30
CA ILE A 114 3.65 4.88 6.35
C ILE A 114 3.91 4.44 7.78
N ASP A 115 4.67 5.21 8.57
CA ASP A 115 5.02 4.84 9.94
C ASP A 115 3.78 4.76 10.83
N SER A 116 2.87 5.73 10.73
CA SER A 116 1.60 5.74 11.46
C SER A 116 0.68 4.58 11.07
N GLU A 117 0.61 4.23 9.78
CA GLU A 117 -0.16 3.09 9.32
C GLU A 117 0.46 1.76 9.76
N VAL A 118 1.79 1.65 9.75
CA VAL A 118 2.52 0.50 10.27
C VAL A 118 2.27 0.33 11.77
N ASP A 119 2.30 1.40 12.55
CA ASP A 119 2.02 1.37 13.99
C ASP A 119 0.58 0.97 14.32
N ARG A 120 -0.40 1.25 13.43
CA ARG A 120 -1.78 0.77 13.58
C ARG A 120 -1.94 -0.70 13.24
N LEU A 121 -1.15 -1.19 12.30
CA LEU A 121 -1.26 -2.54 11.73
C LEU A 121 -0.29 -3.54 12.38
N SER A 122 0.68 -3.06 13.16
CA SER A 122 1.62 -3.86 13.92
C SER A 122 1.61 -3.46 15.38
N THR A 123 1.52 -4.44 16.27
CA THR A 123 1.67 -4.19 17.71
C THR A 123 3.08 -3.61 18.02
N PRO A 124 3.18 -2.47 18.76
CA PRO A 124 4.47 -1.86 19.08
C PRO A 124 5.38 -2.79 19.89
N ASN A 125 6.69 -2.75 19.64
CA ASN A 125 7.67 -3.51 20.43
C ASN A 125 8.14 -2.72 21.67
N PRO A 126 7.66 -3.04 22.90
CA PRO A 126 8.08 -2.32 24.11
C PRO A 126 9.55 -2.54 24.48
N ALA A 127 10.22 -3.58 23.96
CA ALA A 127 11.61 -3.88 24.30
C ALA A 127 12.63 -3.07 23.48
N ALA A 128 12.25 -2.52 22.32
CA ALA A 128 13.15 -1.72 21.49
C ALA A 128 13.44 -0.32 22.07
N GLY A 129 12.50 0.25 22.84
CA GLY A 129 12.65 1.56 23.50
C GLY A 129 13.44 1.51 24.82
N ALA A 130 13.66 0.33 25.41
CA ALA A 130 14.34 0.20 26.70
C ALA A 130 15.89 0.17 26.59
N ASN A 131 16.44 0.07 25.39
CA ASN A 131 17.89 -0.05 25.17
C ASN A 131 18.60 1.31 24.95
N GLY A 132 17.87 2.43 24.99
CA GLY A 132 18.42 3.78 24.76
C GLY A 132 19.00 4.48 26.00
N GLU A 133 18.62 4.07 27.21
CA GLU A 133 19.08 4.70 28.46
C GLU A 133 19.39 3.64 29.53
N SER A 134 20.39 2.80 29.30
CA SER A 134 20.95 1.95 30.35
C SER A 134 22.27 2.55 30.84
N SER A 135 22.18 3.33 31.93
CA SER A 135 23.32 3.66 32.79
C SER A 135 24.06 2.36 33.17
N PRO A 136 25.41 2.31 33.17
CA PRO A 136 26.12 1.06 33.38
C PRO A 136 25.96 0.60 34.83
N ALA A 137 25.17 -0.46 35.03
CA ALA A 137 25.14 -1.21 36.28
C ALA A 137 26.50 -1.86 36.49
N ARG A 138 27.27 -1.34 37.46
CA ARG A 138 28.56 -1.90 37.86
C ARG A 138 28.31 -3.23 38.56
N SER A 139 28.82 -4.30 37.94
CA SER A 139 28.72 -5.69 38.41
C SER A 139 29.45 -5.86 39.75
N SER A 140 28.78 -6.40 40.77
CA SER A 140 29.33 -6.70 42.10
C SER A 140 29.41 -8.21 42.34
N LEU A 141 30.25 -8.89 41.56
CA LEU A 141 30.58 -10.31 41.73
C LEU A 141 32.10 -10.46 41.83
N ASP A 142 32.65 -9.94 42.92
CA ASP A 142 33.99 -10.27 43.42
C ASP A 142 33.96 -10.14 44.94
N SER A 143 33.48 -11.18 45.61
CA SER A 143 33.56 -11.40 47.07
C SER A 143 33.02 -12.80 47.38
N PHE A 144 33.81 -13.85 47.13
CA PHE A 144 33.86 -15.11 47.91
C PHE A 144 35.13 -15.88 47.56
#